data_AF-A0A5S6R7G3-F1
#
_entry.id   AF-A0A5S6R7G3-F1
#
_cell.length_a   1.000
_cell.length_b   1.000
_cell.length_c   1.000
_cell.angle_alpha   90.00
_cell.angle_beta   90.00
_cell.angle_gamma   90.00
#
_symmetry.space_group_name_H-M   'P 1'
#
loop_
_entity.id
_entity.type
_entity.pdbx_description
1 polymer ?
#
loop_
_entity_poly.entity_id
_entity_poly.type
_entity_poly.pdbx_seq_one_letter_code
_entity_poly.pdbx_strand_id
1 'polypeptide(L)'
;MPASAAAATRPAAEGVGGNDGATLAGRDHVVVFPLMSKGHMIPLLHFAAALAVHHGDHLRVTLVTTPANLAFARRRLPPSPSVRVVAIPFPAHPQIPPGVESTDALPSQSLFPAFLRATALLREPFAEFLASLPSPPPLVLVSDFFLGFTQRVADDAGVRRLTFNGMSPFSLALCFTLASRRPHVGVEGGAEFHVPGFPDDVRITADEVPDAVIQGGNPDDPVTQFLHDEVRDWDHRSWGVLVNSFAALDGDYAAILESFYHPGSRAWLVGPLFLAAGESPETKQEEDDDDDDDPEGCVAWLDERAARPGSVVYVSFGTQAHLPDAQLDELAHGLVDSGHAFLWAIGRSGGEWSPPVDAGGDGKIVRGWVPQRRVLSHPAVGAFVTHAGWNSVLESLAAGLPMLAWPVMAEQAANAKLVADIIGAGVRAVRGGGVVVGRAEVAGKVGRLMDGGEEGRAIRARAEEVREAARAAVGEGGASREALRRLVDELRSSYVVAGDGTAAASSANGGSGKC
;
A
#
# COMPACT_ATOMS: atom_id res chain seq x y z
N MET A 1 11.89 -16.73 65.82
CA MET A 1 10.62 -17.44 66.07
C MET A 1 10.06 -17.89 64.73
N PRO A 2 10.49 -19.06 64.22
CA PRO A 2 9.98 -19.64 62.98
C PRO A 2 8.98 -20.78 63.26
N ALA A 3 8.06 -21.04 62.35
CA ALA A 3 7.28 -22.27 62.31
C ALA A 3 7.23 -22.80 60.87
N SER A 4 7.42 -24.11 60.78
CA SER A 4 7.87 -24.93 59.66
C SER A 4 6.78 -25.93 59.23
N ALA A 5 6.94 -26.44 58.00
CA ALA A 5 6.40 -27.69 57.43
C ALA A 5 4.89 -27.68 57.08
N ALA A 6 4.42 -28.26 55.98
CA ALA A 6 4.77 -29.57 55.44
C ALA A 6 4.36 -29.74 53.96
N ALA A 7 5.11 -30.57 53.23
CA ALA A 7 4.84 -30.99 51.85
C ALA A 7 3.79 -32.12 51.78
N ALA A 8 3.02 -32.15 50.70
CA ALA A 8 2.22 -33.31 50.28
C ALA A 8 2.28 -33.45 48.74
N THR A 9 2.88 -34.55 48.29
CA THR A 9 2.90 -35.03 46.90
C THR A 9 1.77 -36.04 46.66
N ARG A 10 1.09 -35.96 45.51
CA ARG A 10 0.30 -37.04 44.85
C ARG A 10 -0.36 -36.52 43.56
N PRO A 11 -0.71 -37.36 42.56
CA PRO A 11 0.15 -38.19 41.71
C PRO A 11 -0.09 -37.89 40.20
N ALA A 12 0.66 -38.56 39.32
CA ALA A 12 0.58 -38.46 37.86
C ALA A 12 -0.81 -38.80 37.29
N ALA A 13 -1.23 -38.02 36.28
CA ALA A 13 -2.36 -38.31 35.42
C ALA A 13 -1.85 -38.62 34.00
N GLU A 14 -1.79 -39.91 33.66
CA GLU A 14 -1.93 -40.36 32.27
C GLU A 14 -3.42 -40.32 31.93
N GLY A 15 -3.79 -39.65 30.83
CA GLY A 15 -5.18 -39.58 30.43
C GLY A 15 -5.41 -38.77 29.15
N VAL A 16 -5.62 -39.52 28.06
CA VAL A 16 -6.42 -39.19 26.88
C VAL A 16 -5.75 -38.30 25.83
N GLY A 17 -5.08 -38.97 24.87
CA GLY A 17 -5.01 -38.48 23.50
C GLY A 17 -6.42 -38.43 22.91
N GLY A 18 -6.79 -37.28 22.35
CA GLY A 18 -8.12 -37.05 21.80
C GLY A 18 -8.21 -35.75 21.01
N ASN A 19 -8.16 -35.88 19.69
CA ASN A 19 -8.82 -35.00 18.72
C ASN A 19 -8.23 -33.60 18.43
N ASP A 20 -6.93 -33.50 18.14
CA ASP A 20 -6.34 -32.28 17.56
C ASP A 20 -6.78 -32.02 16.10
N GLY A 21 -7.42 -33.00 15.44
CA GLY A 21 -7.92 -32.86 14.07
C GLY A 21 -9.19 -32.00 13.95
N ALA A 22 -9.98 -31.85 15.03
CA ALA A 22 -11.25 -31.13 14.99
C ALA A 22 -11.13 -29.63 15.30
N THR A 23 -10.04 -29.17 15.92
CA THR A 23 -9.84 -27.74 16.28
C THR A 23 -9.37 -26.88 15.10
N LEU A 24 -8.93 -27.51 14.00
CA LEU A 24 -8.38 -26.83 12.83
C LEU A 24 -9.45 -26.51 11.75
N ALA A 25 -10.58 -27.23 11.76
CA ALA A 25 -11.72 -27.01 10.88
C ALA A 25 -12.69 -25.98 11.49
N GLY A 26 -12.57 -24.71 11.10
CA GLY A 26 -13.49 -23.67 11.58
C GLY A 26 -12.89 -22.27 11.73
N ARG A 27 -11.61 -22.06 11.38
CA ARG A 27 -11.02 -20.73 11.40
C ARG A 27 -11.69 -19.81 10.36
N ASP A 28 -12.39 -18.80 10.85
CA ASP A 28 -13.19 -17.87 10.05
C ASP A 28 -12.87 -16.40 10.33
N HIS A 29 -11.83 -16.12 11.12
CA HIS A 29 -11.53 -14.78 11.61
C HIS A 29 -10.26 -14.22 10.97
N VAL A 30 -10.37 -13.10 10.29
CA VAL A 30 -9.26 -12.30 9.74
C VAL A 30 -8.96 -11.13 10.67
N VAL A 31 -7.70 -10.99 11.09
CA VAL A 31 -7.20 -9.81 11.80
C VAL A 31 -6.41 -8.95 10.82
N VAL A 32 -6.68 -7.66 10.75
CA VAL A 32 -6.00 -6.71 9.86
C VAL A 32 -5.36 -5.62 10.73
N PHE A 33 -4.05 -5.42 10.62
CA PHE A 33 -3.30 -4.44 11.41
C PHE A 33 -2.44 -3.52 10.51
N PRO A 34 -3.00 -2.39 10.04
CA PRO A 34 -2.26 -1.40 9.27
C PRO A 34 -1.29 -0.60 10.13
N LEU A 35 -0.23 -0.07 9.51
CA LEU A 35 0.51 1.06 10.08
C LEU A 35 -0.44 2.27 10.19
N MET A 36 -0.31 3.05 11.25
CA MET A 36 -1.09 4.28 11.46
C MET A 36 -0.58 5.42 10.56
N SER A 37 -0.65 5.20 9.25
CA SER A 37 -0.31 6.12 8.18
C SER A 37 -1.37 5.99 7.10
N LYS A 38 -1.97 7.09 6.64
CA LYS A 38 -3.12 7.05 5.71
C LYS A 38 -2.84 6.26 4.43
N GLY A 39 -1.63 6.38 3.87
CA GLY A 39 -1.20 5.63 2.68
C GLY A 39 -1.16 4.10 2.87
N HIS A 40 -1.08 3.63 4.12
CA HIS A 40 -1.05 2.21 4.49
C HIS A 40 -2.40 1.74 5.04
N MET A 41 -3.07 2.60 5.82
CA MET A 41 -4.33 2.29 6.46
C MET A 41 -5.49 2.22 5.47
N ILE A 42 -5.59 3.16 4.53
CA ILE A 42 -6.68 3.20 3.54
C ILE A 42 -6.78 1.91 2.71
N PRO A 43 -5.71 1.41 2.06
CA PRO A 43 -5.82 0.17 1.28
C PRO A 43 -6.18 -1.05 2.14
N LEU A 44 -5.72 -1.14 3.40
CA LEU A 44 -6.10 -2.23 4.30
C LEU A 44 -7.53 -2.11 4.84
N LEU A 45 -8.07 -0.89 4.96
CA LEU A 45 -9.50 -0.67 5.19
C LEU A 45 -10.33 -1.14 4.00
N HIS A 46 -9.90 -0.84 2.77
CA HIS A 46 -10.54 -1.37 1.56
C HIS A 46 -10.44 -2.89 1.47
N PHE A 47 -9.32 -3.50 1.87
CA PHE A 47 -9.20 -4.95 1.96
C PHE A 47 -10.20 -5.56 2.95
N ALA A 48 -10.30 -4.99 4.16
CA ALA A 48 -11.26 -5.42 5.17
C ALA A 48 -12.72 -5.30 4.67
N ALA A 49 -13.05 -4.20 3.98
CA ALA A 49 -14.35 -4.01 3.34
C ALA A 49 -14.59 -5.03 2.22
N ALA A 50 -13.61 -5.27 1.34
CA ALA A 50 -13.72 -6.26 0.27
C ALA A 50 -13.95 -7.67 0.82
N LEU A 51 -13.28 -8.07 1.91
CA LEU A 51 -13.56 -9.35 2.57
C LEU A 51 -15.02 -9.44 3.03
N ALA A 52 -15.55 -8.39 3.65
CA ALA A 52 -16.93 -8.35 4.11
C ALA A 52 -17.94 -8.42 2.94
N VAL A 53 -17.66 -7.73 1.84
CA VAL A 53 -18.51 -7.71 0.63
C VAL A 53 -18.52 -9.07 -0.05
N HIS A 54 -17.36 -9.72 -0.22
CA HIS A 54 -17.24 -10.92 -1.04
C HIS A 54 -17.43 -12.23 -0.28
N HIS A 55 -17.27 -12.22 1.05
CA HIS A 55 -17.42 -13.42 1.89
C HIS A 55 -18.56 -13.33 2.90
N GLY A 56 -19.19 -12.16 3.07
CA GLY A 56 -20.31 -11.97 3.99
C GLY A 56 -20.00 -12.45 5.40
N ASP A 57 -20.97 -13.09 6.03
CA ASP A 57 -20.86 -13.59 7.41
C ASP A 57 -20.02 -14.87 7.55
N HIS A 58 -19.44 -15.38 6.45
CA HIS A 58 -18.52 -16.52 6.48
C HIS A 58 -17.11 -16.14 6.95
N LEU A 59 -16.81 -14.84 7.03
CA LEU A 59 -15.57 -14.32 7.59
C LEU A 59 -15.83 -13.16 8.54
N ARG A 60 -15.35 -13.30 9.78
CA ARG A 60 -15.26 -12.19 10.72
C ARG A 60 -13.98 -11.42 10.43
N VAL A 61 -14.05 -10.09 10.37
CA VAL A 61 -12.92 -9.20 10.12
C VAL A 61 -12.74 -8.27 11.32
N THR A 62 -11.52 -8.20 11.84
CA THR A 62 -11.16 -7.26 12.91
C THR A 62 -10.02 -6.38 12.46
N LEU A 63 -10.29 -5.09 12.29
CA LEU A 63 -9.26 -4.09 12.10
C LEU A 63 -8.71 -3.66 13.48
N VAL A 64 -7.41 -3.76 13.66
CA VAL A 64 -6.70 -3.25 14.83
C VAL A 64 -6.13 -1.88 14.49
N THR A 65 -6.33 -0.91 15.38
CA THR A 65 -5.82 0.45 15.25
C THR A 65 -5.56 1.04 16.64
N THR A 66 -5.40 2.36 16.74
CA THR A 66 -5.18 3.08 18.00
C THR A 66 -6.31 4.07 18.28
N PRO A 67 -6.48 4.57 19.52
CA PRO A 67 -7.58 5.46 19.88
C PRO A 67 -7.75 6.68 18.96
N ALA A 68 -6.67 7.35 18.56
CA ALA A 68 -6.74 8.54 17.71
C ALA A 68 -7.16 8.24 16.26
N ASN A 69 -6.95 7.00 15.80
CA ASN A 69 -7.29 6.55 14.44
C ASN A 69 -8.67 5.86 14.36
N LEU A 70 -9.31 5.58 15.50
CA LEU A 70 -10.52 4.78 15.59
C LEU A 70 -11.70 5.39 14.78
N ALA A 71 -11.89 6.70 14.87
CA ALA A 71 -12.97 7.40 14.16
C ALA A 71 -12.77 7.33 12.64
N PHE A 72 -11.53 7.57 12.17
CA PHE A 72 -11.15 7.49 10.76
C PHE A 72 -11.40 6.10 10.18
N ALA A 73 -11.00 5.05 10.91
CA ALA A 73 -11.19 3.67 10.49
C ALA A 73 -12.67 3.27 10.45
N ARG A 74 -13.49 3.68 11.43
CA ARG A 74 -14.91 3.34 11.49
C ARG A 74 -15.73 3.96 10.36
N ARG A 75 -15.43 5.19 9.96
CA ARG A 75 -16.13 5.86 8.84
C ARG A 75 -15.91 5.15 7.49
N ARG A 76 -14.78 4.47 7.33
CA ARG A 76 -14.34 3.82 6.08
C ARG A 76 -14.85 2.39 5.88
N LEU A 77 -15.29 1.74 6.95
CA LEU A 77 -15.72 0.35 6.90
C LEU A 77 -17.24 0.26 6.74
N PRO A 78 -17.73 -0.72 5.96
CA PRO A 78 -19.17 -0.91 5.82
C PRO A 78 -19.80 -1.26 7.18
N PRO A 79 -21.01 -0.77 7.48
CA PRO A 79 -21.75 -1.21 8.66
C PRO A 79 -22.12 -2.70 8.48
N SER A 80 -21.33 -3.59 9.09
CA SER A 80 -21.50 -5.04 9.01
C SER A 80 -21.28 -5.68 10.38
N PRO A 81 -22.13 -6.63 10.82
CA PRO A 81 -21.90 -7.37 12.06
C PRO A 81 -20.62 -8.21 12.04
N SER A 82 -20.12 -8.51 10.83
CA SER A 82 -18.91 -9.29 10.61
C SER A 82 -17.64 -8.44 10.62
N VAL A 83 -17.76 -7.11 10.63
CA VAL A 83 -16.61 -6.18 10.67
C VAL A 83 -16.58 -5.43 12.00
N ARG A 84 -15.45 -5.49 12.70
CA ARG A 84 -15.23 -4.69 13.92
C ARG A 84 -13.89 -3.97 13.90
N VAL A 85 -13.84 -2.84 14.60
CA VAL A 85 -12.62 -2.05 14.81
C VAL A 85 -12.27 -2.07 16.29
N VAL A 86 -11.04 -2.48 16.61
CA VAL A 86 -10.50 -2.53 17.97
C VAL A 86 -9.34 -1.56 18.07
N ALA A 87 -9.34 -0.74 19.11
CA ALA A 87 -8.22 0.13 19.44
C ALA A 87 -7.34 -0.53 20.51
N ILE A 88 -6.04 -0.61 20.27
CA ILE A 88 -5.03 -0.94 21.28
C ILE A 88 -4.28 0.34 21.70
N PRO A 89 -3.83 0.45 22.97
CA PRO A 89 -3.14 1.66 23.43
C PRO A 89 -1.89 1.96 22.60
N PHE A 90 -1.76 3.20 22.10
CA PHE A 90 -0.52 3.63 21.46
C PHE A 90 0.54 3.93 22.54
N PRO A 91 1.75 3.36 22.44
CA PRO A 91 2.79 3.55 23.43
C PRO A 91 3.31 5.00 23.41
N ALA A 92 3.61 5.54 24.59
CA ALA A 92 4.26 6.84 24.69
C ALA A 92 5.72 6.76 24.22
N HIS A 93 6.20 7.81 23.56
CA HIS A 93 7.60 7.94 23.17
C HIS A 93 8.11 9.37 23.48
N PRO A 94 9.32 9.55 24.06
CA PRO A 94 9.78 10.88 24.52
C PRO A 94 9.81 11.98 23.46
N GLN A 95 9.96 11.61 22.19
CA GLN A 95 10.03 12.56 21.06
C GLN A 95 8.68 12.78 20.35
N ILE A 96 7.65 11.99 20.67
CA ILE A 96 6.33 12.09 20.03
C ILE A 96 5.38 12.82 20.98
N PRO A 97 4.74 13.93 20.55
CA PRO A 97 3.79 14.63 21.40
C PRO A 97 2.61 13.72 21.82
N PRO A 98 2.06 13.90 23.05
CA PRO A 98 0.89 13.14 23.48
C PRO A 98 -0.29 13.27 22.51
N GLY A 99 -0.95 12.15 22.22
CA GLY A 99 -2.10 12.09 21.31
C GLY A 99 -1.76 11.99 19.81
N VAL A 100 -0.47 12.11 19.44
CA VAL A 100 -0.01 11.89 18.06
C VAL A 100 0.21 10.40 17.82
N GLU A 101 -0.78 9.74 17.22
CA GLU A 101 -0.74 8.29 16.92
C GLU A 101 -0.81 8.00 15.41
N SER A 102 -0.62 9.01 14.56
CA SER A 102 -0.55 8.84 13.11
C SER A 102 0.52 9.71 12.47
N THR A 103 1.08 9.25 11.34
CA THR A 103 2.16 9.93 10.64
C THR A 103 1.76 11.29 10.09
N ASP A 104 0.50 11.50 9.69
CA ASP A 104 0.01 12.80 9.22
C ASP A 104 -0.27 13.81 10.34
N ALA A 105 -0.27 13.35 11.60
CA ALA A 105 -0.34 14.20 12.78
C ALA A 105 1.04 14.54 13.37
N LEU A 106 2.13 14.04 12.78
CA LEU A 106 3.49 14.38 13.20
C LEU A 106 3.77 15.87 12.94
N PRO A 107 4.34 16.61 13.91
CA PRO A 107 4.76 17.99 13.69
C PRO A 107 5.82 18.17 12.60
N SER A 108 6.62 17.12 12.34
CA SER A 108 7.66 17.10 11.33
C SER A 108 7.95 15.65 10.93
N GLN A 109 8.24 15.45 9.64
CA GLN A 109 8.65 14.15 9.12
C GLN A 109 9.98 13.66 9.71
N SER A 110 10.81 14.56 10.26
CA SER A 110 12.02 14.18 11.00
C SER A 110 11.74 13.32 12.24
N LEU A 111 10.49 13.29 12.73
CA LEU A 111 10.07 12.45 13.85
C LEU A 111 9.61 11.05 13.42
N PHE A 112 9.58 10.75 12.12
CA PHE A 112 9.16 9.45 11.60
C PHE A 112 9.95 8.25 12.19
N PRO A 113 11.29 8.32 12.37
CA PRO A 113 12.01 7.21 13.01
C PRO A 113 11.58 6.97 14.46
N ALA A 114 11.33 8.03 15.22
CA ALA A 114 10.83 7.95 16.58
C ALA A 114 9.41 7.34 16.62
N PHE A 115 8.58 7.70 15.63
CA PHE A 115 7.26 7.10 15.46
C PHE A 115 7.34 5.60 15.18
N LEU A 116 8.22 5.16 14.28
CA LEU A 116 8.45 3.73 14.01
C LEU A 116 8.92 2.97 15.27
N ARG A 117 9.89 3.53 16.01
CA ARG A 117 10.35 2.93 17.28
C ARG A 117 9.23 2.85 18.31
N ALA A 118 8.32 3.82 18.37
CA ALA A 118 7.11 3.72 19.19
C ALA A 118 6.22 2.55 18.71
N THR A 119 6.00 2.38 17.41
CA THR A 119 5.17 1.27 16.90
C THR A 119 5.71 -0.11 17.26
N ALA A 120 7.02 -0.31 17.38
CA ALA A 120 7.59 -1.59 17.82
C ALA A 120 7.16 -1.98 19.25
N LEU A 121 6.86 -1.01 20.11
CA LEU A 121 6.34 -1.24 21.46
C LEU A 121 4.88 -1.70 21.48
N LEU A 122 4.18 -1.66 20.34
CA LEU A 122 2.83 -2.24 20.22
C LEU A 122 2.84 -3.77 20.29
N ARG A 123 4.01 -4.42 20.29
CA ARG A 123 4.15 -5.88 20.40
C ARG A 123 3.38 -6.46 21.58
N GLU A 124 3.54 -5.89 22.77
CA GLU A 124 2.91 -6.36 24.01
C GLU A 124 1.39 -6.20 23.98
N PRO A 125 0.81 -4.99 23.78
CA PRO A 125 -0.65 -4.83 23.73
C PRO A 125 -1.29 -5.58 22.56
N PHE A 126 -0.58 -5.76 21.43
CA PHE A 126 -1.08 -6.56 20.33
C PHE A 126 -1.09 -8.07 20.65
N ALA A 127 -0.07 -8.59 21.33
CA ALA A 127 -0.02 -9.98 21.77
C ALA A 127 -1.13 -10.29 22.80
N GLU A 128 -1.36 -9.38 23.75
CA GLU A 128 -2.49 -9.48 24.70
C GLU A 128 -3.84 -9.48 23.97
N PHE A 129 -4.02 -8.59 23.01
CA PHE A 129 -5.21 -8.55 22.17
C PHE A 129 -5.42 -9.88 21.42
N LEU A 130 -4.39 -10.39 20.74
CA LEU A 130 -4.48 -11.62 19.95
C LEU A 130 -4.81 -12.83 20.84
N ALA A 131 -4.21 -12.91 22.03
CA ALA A 131 -4.47 -13.95 23.03
C ALA A 131 -5.88 -13.85 23.65
N SER A 132 -6.49 -12.66 23.67
CA SER A 132 -7.86 -12.45 24.16
C SER A 132 -8.95 -12.91 23.20
N LEU A 133 -8.60 -13.26 21.96
CA LEU A 133 -9.56 -13.69 20.95
C LEU A 133 -10.13 -15.08 21.28
N PRO A 134 -11.44 -15.31 21.05
CA PRO A 134 -12.03 -16.63 21.24
C PRO A 134 -11.36 -17.68 20.36
N SER A 135 -11.26 -18.92 20.84
CA SER A 135 -10.88 -20.06 20.00
C SER A 135 -11.98 -20.39 18.96
N PRO A 136 -11.62 -20.91 17.77
CA PRO A 136 -10.25 -21.16 17.31
C PRO A 136 -9.49 -19.86 16.99
N PRO A 137 -8.14 -19.88 16.99
CA PRO A 137 -7.35 -18.70 16.62
C PRO A 137 -7.70 -18.19 15.22
N PRO A 138 -7.37 -16.92 14.90
CA PRO A 138 -7.60 -16.35 13.58
C PRO A 138 -7.12 -17.24 12.42
N LEU A 139 -7.87 -17.19 11.32
CA LEU A 139 -7.50 -17.78 10.05
C LEU A 139 -6.19 -17.17 9.55
N VAL A 140 -6.08 -15.85 9.61
CA VAL A 140 -4.89 -15.11 9.15
C VAL A 140 -4.79 -13.77 9.86
N LEU A 141 -3.54 -13.35 10.09
CA LEU A 141 -3.17 -11.97 10.40
C LEU A 141 -2.66 -11.30 9.13
N VAL A 142 -3.27 -10.22 8.69
CA VAL A 142 -2.74 -9.34 7.65
C VAL A 142 -2.19 -8.11 8.33
N SER A 143 -0.91 -7.81 8.17
CA SER A 143 -0.33 -6.63 8.81
C SER A 143 0.58 -5.87 7.87
N ASP A 144 0.72 -4.58 8.15
CA ASP A 144 1.72 -3.76 7.48
C ASP A 144 3.15 -4.26 7.76
N PHE A 145 4.04 -4.11 6.79
CA PHE A 145 5.43 -4.56 6.88
C PHE A 145 6.23 -3.80 7.95
N PHE A 146 5.93 -2.52 8.21
CA PHE A 146 6.60 -1.77 9.28
C PHE A 146 6.34 -2.36 10.67
N LEU A 147 5.27 -3.14 10.84
CA LEU A 147 4.91 -3.82 12.08
C LEU A 147 5.52 -5.22 12.13
N GLY A 148 6.80 -5.38 11.82
CA GLY A 148 7.45 -6.70 11.66
C GLY A 148 7.33 -7.62 12.89
N PHE A 149 7.22 -7.06 14.10
CA PHE A 149 6.95 -7.82 15.32
C PHE A 149 5.69 -8.72 15.25
N THR A 150 4.71 -8.37 14.42
CA THR A 150 3.46 -9.11 14.25
C THR A 150 3.70 -10.51 13.71
N GLN A 151 4.79 -10.75 12.96
CA GLN A 151 5.18 -12.10 12.54
C GLN A 151 5.45 -12.99 13.74
N ARG A 152 6.25 -12.51 14.70
CA ARG A 152 6.57 -13.27 15.91
C ARG A 152 5.33 -13.54 16.75
N VAL A 153 4.47 -12.54 16.93
CA VAL A 153 3.20 -12.69 17.66
C VAL A 153 2.28 -13.71 16.96
N ALA A 154 2.25 -13.72 15.62
CA ALA A 154 1.47 -14.69 14.85
C ALA A 154 2.03 -16.12 14.97
N ASP A 155 3.36 -16.28 14.88
CA ASP A 155 4.05 -17.56 15.08
C ASP A 155 3.74 -18.15 16.47
N ASP A 156 3.87 -17.34 17.52
CA ASP A 156 3.59 -17.74 18.91
C ASP A 156 2.12 -18.15 19.11
N ALA A 157 1.19 -17.60 18.32
CA ALA A 157 -0.24 -17.92 18.35
C ALA A 157 -0.66 -19.02 17.36
N GLY A 158 0.26 -19.57 16.56
CA GLY A 158 -0.06 -20.54 15.51
C GLY A 158 -1.00 -19.99 14.44
N VAL A 159 -0.81 -18.72 14.08
CA VAL A 159 -1.58 -17.99 13.06
C VAL A 159 -0.65 -17.64 11.90
N ARG A 160 -1.11 -17.86 10.66
CA ARG A 160 -0.40 -17.41 9.47
C ARG A 160 -0.45 -15.89 9.35
N ARG A 161 0.68 -15.29 8.97
CA ARG A 161 0.75 -13.86 8.64
C ARG A 161 0.92 -13.63 7.13
N LEU A 162 0.14 -12.70 6.59
CA LEU A 162 0.39 -12.06 5.30
C LEU A 162 0.94 -10.66 5.57
N THR A 163 2.04 -10.32 4.90
CA THR A 163 2.56 -8.95 4.93
C THR A 163 1.91 -8.09 3.86
N PHE A 164 1.75 -6.80 4.15
CA PHE A 164 1.28 -5.79 3.21
C PHE A 164 2.27 -4.62 3.17
N ASN A 165 2.75 -4.28 1.96
CA ASN A 165 3.75 -3.23 1.78
C ASN A 165 3.17 -1.90 1.28
N GLY A 166 1.96 -1.89 0.70
CA GLY A 166 1.40 -0.70 0.06
C GLY A 166 2.02 -0.34 -1.31
N MET A 167 2.91 -1.18 -1.84
CA MET A 167 3.60 -0.99 -3.12
C MET A 167 3.08 -1.93 -4.21
N SER A 168 3.42 -1.64 -5.46
CA SER A 168 3.22 -2.54 -6.59
C SER A 168 4.19 -3.74 -6.54
N PRO A 169 3.87 -4.89 -7.17
CA PRO A 169 4.80 -6.00 -7.29
C PRO A 169 6.07 -5.60 -8.06
N PHE A 170 5.96 -4.75 -9.09
CA PHE A 170 7.12 -4.21 -9.81
C PHE A 170 8.05 -3.42 -8.88
N SER A 171 7.52 -2.44 -8.16
CA SER A 171 8.30 -1.54 -7.32
C SER A 171 8.91 -2.28 -6.13
N LEU A 172 8.16 -3.21 -5.54
CA LEU A 172 8.66 -4.02 -4.42
C LEU A 172 9.78 -4.97 -4.86
N ALA A 173 9.59 -5.69 -5.97
CA ALA A 173 10.63 -6.53 -6.55
C ALA A 173 11.87 -5.70 -6.95
N LEU A 174 11.67 -4.50 -7.49
CA LEU A 174 12.76 -3.63 -7.91
C LEU A 174 13.58 -3.17 -6.71
N CYS A 175 12.90 -2.65 -5.67
CA CYS A 175 13.54 -2.24 -4.43
C CYS A 175 14.33 -3.39 -3.78
N PHE A 176 13.73 -4.59 -3.70
CA PHE A 176 14.41 -5.77 -3.12
C PHE A 176 15.62 -6.23 -3.93
N THR A 177 15.52 -6.26 -5.26
CA THR A 177 16.67 -6.58 -6.11
C THR A 177 17.78 -5.56 -5.96
N LEU A 178 17.46 -4.26 -6.00
CA LEU A 178 18.47 -3.21 -5.89
C LEU A 178 19.13 -3.20 -4.51
N ALA A 179 18.38 -3.41 -3.44
CA ALA A 179 18.93 -3.47 -2.08
C ALA A 179 19.82 -4.70 -1.84
N SER A 180 19.43 -5.88 -2.36
CA SER A 180 20.12 -7.15 -2.12
C SER A 180 21.28 -7.42 -3.08
N ARG A 181 21.14 -7.08 -4.37
CA ARG A 181 22.13 -7.36 -5.42
C ARG A 181 23.02 -6.16 -5.74
N ARG A 182 22.54 -4.94 -5.45
CA ARG A 182 23.26 -3.67 -5.63
C ARG A 182 23.90 -3.48 -7.02
N PRO A 183 23.21 -3.76 -8.14
CA PRO A 183 23.78 -3.60 -9.50
C PRO A 183 24.08 -2.13 -9.86
N HIS A 184 23.47 -1.18 -9.15
CA HIS A 184 23.66 0.26 -9.33
C HIS A 184 24.98 0.77 -8.75
N VAL A 185 25.62 0.01 -7.84
CA VAL A 185 26.86 0.43 -7.19
C VAL A 185 28.00 0.43 -8.22
N GLY A 186 28.60 1.60 -8.44
CA GLY A 186 29.70 1.78 -9.39
C GLY A 186 29.27 2.06 -10.83
N VAL A 187 27.97 2.22 -11.09
CA VAL A 187 27.46 2.67 -12.40
C VAL A 187 27.70 4.17 -12.54
N GLU A 188 28.26 4.60 -13.68
CA GLU A 188 28.45 6.01 -13.98
C GLU A 188 27.11 6.75 -14.12
N GLY A 189 27.07 8.03 -13.72
CA GLY A 189 25.86 8.85 -13.80
C GLY A 189 25.27 8.88 -15.23
N GLY A 190 23.96 8.67 -15.34
CA GLY A 190 23.25 8.59 -16.61
C GLY A 190 23.39 7.28 -17.41
N ALA A 191 24.30 6.36 -17.02
CA ALA A 191 24.40 5.07 -17.69
C ALA A 191 23.27 4.13 -17.25
N GLU A 192 22.57 3.53 -18.22
CA GLU A 192 21.56 2.52 -17.94
C GLU A 192 22.17 1.17 -17.62
N PHE A 193 21.59 0.48 -16.63
CA PHE A 193 21.92 -0.90 -16.29
C PHE A 193 20.65 -1.76 -16.26
N HIS A 194 20.84 -3.07 -16.51
CA HIS A 194 19.78 -4.08 -16.38
C HIS A 194 19.58 -4.45 -14.91
N VAL A 195 18.32 -4.66 -14.51
CA VAL A 195 17.97 -5.07 -13.16
C VAL A 195 17.94 -6.62 -13.10
N PRO A 196 18.83 -7.27 -12.32
CA PRO A 196 18.89 -8.73 -12.28
C PRO A 196 17.54 -9.40 -11.96
N GLY A 197 17.14 -10.39 -12.76
CA GLY A 197 15.88 -11.11 -12.60
C GLY A 197 14.67 -10.46 -13.27
N PHE A 198 14.78 -9.23 -13.75
CA PHE A 198 13.73 -8.56 -14.54
C PHE A 198 13.89 -8.87 -16.04
N PRO A 199 12.82 -8.68 -16.84
CA PRO A 199 12.91 -8.67 -18.31
C PRO A 199 14.02 -7.74 -18.82
N ASP A 200 14.66 -8.12 -19.94
CA ASP A 200 15.87 -7.44 -20.45
C ASP A 200 15.66 -5.97 -20.81
N ASP A 201 14.44 -5.59 -21.17
CA ASP A 201 14.01 -4.23 -21.49
C ASP A 201 13.78 -3.35 -20.24
N VAL A 202 13.73 -3.94 -19.04
CA VAL A 202 13.69 -3.19 -17.78
C VAL A 202 15.10 -2.73 -17.42
N ARG A 203 15.44 -1.55 -17.94
CA ARG A 203 16.68 -0.82 -17.66
C ARG A 203 16.42 0.43 -16.84
N ILE A 204 17.30 0.75 -15.90
CA ILE A 204 17.25 2.00 -15.13
C ILE A 204 18.63 2.65 -15.04
N THR A 205 18.69 3.95 -14.81
CA THR A 205 19.93 4.67 -14.48
C THR A 205 20.15 4.72 -12.96
N ALA A 206 21.34 5.13 -12.53
CA ALA A 206 21.62 5.37 -11.11
C ALA A 206 20.69 6.43 -10.50
N ASP A 207 20.26 7.43 -11.29
CA ASP A 207 19.37 8.50 -10.87
C ASP A 207 17.91 8.05 -10.73
N GLU A 208 17.54 6.91 -11.35
CA GLU A 208 16.23 6.29 -11.27
C GLU A 208 16.10 5.28 -10.11
N VAL A 209 17.18 5.03 -9.36
CA VAL A 209 17.13 4.18 -8.16
C VAL A 209 16.17 4.80 -7.15
N PRO A 210 15.14 4.07 -6.67
CA PRO A 210 14.18 4.62 -5.74
C PRO A 210 14.84 5.13 -4.45
N ASP A 211 14.32 6.24 -3.92
CA ASP A 211 14.79 6.87 -2.69
C ASP A 211 14.78 5.89 -1.51
N ALA A 212 13.79 4.98 -1.45
CA ALA A 212 13.74 3.89 -0.47
C ALA A 212 15.00 2.99 -0.47
N VAL A 213 15.62 2.76 -1.64
CA VAL A 213 16.85 1.96 -1.76
C VAL A 213 18.08 2.78 -1.40
N ILE A 214 18.13 4.04 -1.82
CA ILE A 214 19.24 4.96 -1.53
C ILE A 214 19.35 5.17 -0.01
N GLN A 215 18.24 5.53 0.65
CA GLN A 215 18.16 5.71 2.09
C GLN A 215 18.44 4.39 2.82
N GLY A 216 17.86 3.28 2.34
CA GLY A 216 18.10 1.92 2.85
C GLY A 216 19.56 1.46 2.77
N GLY A 217 20.38 2.10 1.93
CA GLY A 217 21.81 1.85 1.82
C GLY A 217 22.66 2.54 2.90
N ASN A 218 22.10 3.53 3.62
CA ASN A 218 22.79 4.30 4.65
C ASN A 218 22.64 3.63 6.03
N PRO A 219 23.69 2.99 6.59
CA PRO A 219 23.61 2.32 7.89
C PRO A 219 23.42 3.29 9.08
N ASP A 220 23.72 4.58 8.89
CA ASP A 220 23.55 5.61 9.91
C ASP A 220 22.14 6.21 9.88
N ASP A 221 21.32 5.88 8.87
CA ASP A 221 19.93 6.33 8.81
C ASP A 221 19.07 5.59 9.85
N PRO A 222 18.36 6.30 10.75
CA PRO A 222 17.55 5.67 11.79
C PRO A 222 16.40 4.80 11.26
N VAL A 223 15.83 5.10 10.08
CA VAL A 223 14.79 4.25 9.45
C VAL A 223 15.41 2.97 8.93
N THR A 224 16.57 3.04 8.28
CA THR A 224 17.34 1.87 7.85
C THR A 224 17.68 0.94 9.01
N GLN A 225 18.13 1.50 10.14
CA GLN A 225 18.36 0.72 11.36
C GLN A 225 17.08 0.04 11.85
N PHE A 226 15.96 0.77 11.89
CA PHE A 226 14.67 0.18 12.26
C PHE A 226 14.25 -0.97 11.32
N LEU A 227 14.35 -0.77 10.01
CA LEU A 227 14.00 -1.79 9.01
C LEU A 227 14.88 -3.04 9.15
N HIS A 228 16.17 -2.85 9.41
CA HIS A 228 17.11 -3.92 9.67
C HIS A 228 16.75 -4.70 10.95
N ASP A 229 16.50 -3.98 12.05
CA ASP A 229 16.33 -4.57 13.39
C ASP A 229 14.94 -5.22 13.58
N GLU A 230 13.89 -4.58 13.09
CA GLU A 230 12.50 -4.91 13.44
C GLU A 230 11.66 -5.46 12.29
N VAL A 231 12.12 -5.36 11.02
CA VAL A 231 11.28 -5.67 9.85
C VAL A 231 11.86 -6.77 8.96
N ARG A 232 13.07 -6.62 8.44
CA ARG A 232 13.60 -7.39 7.30
C ARG A 232 13.40 -8.90 7.43
N ASP A 233 13.89 -9.49 8.51
CA ASP A 233 13.89 -10.94 8.70
C ASP A 233 12.46 -11.47 8.98
N TRP A 234 11.59 -10.64 9.56
CA TRP A 234 10.21 -10.98 9.84
C TRP A 234 9.32 -10.89 8.59
N ASP A 235 9.58 -9.91 7.71
CA ASP A 235 8.86 -9.78 6.45
C ASP A 235 9.08 -11.00 5.56
N HIS A 236 10.35 -11.43 5.42
CA HIS A 236 10.74 -12.62 4.66
C HIS A 236 10.03 -13.92 5.10
N ARG A 237 9.66 -14.02 6.39
CA ARG A 237 9.03 -15.21 7.00
C ARG A 237 7.50 -15.23 6.89
N SER A 238 6.90 -14.20 6.29
CA SER A 238 5.46 -14.17 6.02
C SER A 238 5.03 -15.39 5.20
N TRP A 239 3.81 -15.89 5.42
CA TRP A 239 3.24 -16.98 4.63
C TRP A 239 2.98 -16.56 3.16
N GLY A 240 2.84 -15.27 2.93
CA GLY A 240 2.68 -14.66 1.62
C GLY A 240 2.61 -13.14 1.71
N VAL A 241 2.44 -12.50 0.57
CA VAL A 241 2.39 -11.04 0.44
C VAL A 241 1.03 -10.66 -0.12
N LEU A 242 0.29 -9.81 0.58
CA LEU A 242 -0.91 -9.19 0.04
C LEU A 242 -0.52 -7.98 -0.81
N VAL A 243 -0.96 -7.95 -2.06
CA VAL A 243 -0.56 -6.91 -3.02
C VAL A 243 -1.81 -6.21 -3.56
N ASN A 244 -1.88 -4.90 -3.35
CA ASN A 244 -2.92 -4.05 -3.94
C ASN A 244 -2.55 -3.75 -5.40
N SER A 245 -2.65 -4.75 -6.27
CA SER A 245 -2.50 -4.64 -7.71
C SER A 245 -3.34 -5.73 -8.40
N PHE A 246 -3.35 -5.75 -9.72
CA PHE A 246 -4.05 -6.75 -10.52
C PHE A 246 -3.17 -7.31 -11.62
N ALA A 247 -3.40 -8.57 -12.00
CA ALA A 247 -2.51 -9.32 -12.87
C ALA A 247 -2.22 -8.63 -14.22
N ALA A 248 -3.22 -7.97 -14.81
CA ALA A 248 -3.07 -7.28 -16.09
C ALA A 248 -2.23 -5.99 -16.03
N LEU A 249 -1.94 -5.46 -14.83
CA LEU A 249 -1.13 -4.25 -14.65
C LEU A 249 0.35 -4.56 -14.60
N ASP A 250 0.74 -5.47 -13.71
CA ASP A 250 2.13 -5.76 -13.35
C ASP A 250 2.30 -7.17 -12.75
N GLY A 251 1.40 -8.09 -13.11
CA GLY A 251 1.45 -9.48 -12.65
C GLY A 251 2.70 -10.24 -13.06
N ASP A 252 3.36 -9.84 -14.14
CA ASP A 252 4.60 -10.44 -14.65
C ASP A 252 5.76 -10.33 -13.64
N TYR A 253 5.70 -9.39 -12.69
CA TYR A 253 6.72 -9.20 -11.66
C TYR A 253 6.44 -9.97 -10.37
N ALA A 254 5.28 -10.64 -10.25
CA ALA A 254 4.89 -11.38 -9.04
C ALA A 254 5.87 -12.51 -8.70
N ALA A 255 6.32 -13.29 -9.69
CA ALA A 255 7.28 -14.38 -9.46
C ALA A 255 8.66 -13.88 -8.98
N ILE A 256 9.10 -12.70 -9.46
CA ILE A 256 10.32 -12.07 -8.99
C ILE A 256 10.16 -11.67 -7.53
N LEU A 257 9.02 -11.04 -7.18
CA LEU A 257 8.69 -10.68 -5.80
C LEU A 257 8.67 -11.92 -4.89
N GLU A 258 8.00 -12.99 -5.29
CA GLU A 258 7.88 -14.24 -4.53
C GLU A 258 9.25 -14.87 -4.20
N SER A 259 10.25 -14.69 -5.07
CA SER A 259 11.61 -15.20 -4.85
C SER A 259 12.33 -14.60 -3.63
N PHE A 260 11.83 -13.48 -3.10
CA PHE A 260 12.36 -12.83 -1.90
C PHE A 260 11.72 -13.30 -0.60
N TYR A 261 10.73 -14.21 -0.64
CA TYR A 261 10.03 -14.74 0.54
C TYR A 261 10.37 -16.21 0.76
N HIS A 262 9.87 -16.80 1.87
CA HIS A 262 10.05 -18.23 2.13
C HIS A 262 9.51 -19.07 0.95
N PRO A 263 10.19 -20.16 0.55
CA PRO A 263 9.70 -21.07 -0.49
C PRO A 263 8.23 -21.47 -0.28
N GLY A 264 7.42 -21.35 -1.34
CA GLY A 264 5.98 -21.60 -1.32
C GLY A 264 5.12 -20.37 -0.99
N SER A 265 5.71 -19.25 -0.59
CA SER A 265 5.00 -17.97 -0.43
C SER A 265 4.49 -17.47 -1.77
N ARG A 266 3.35 -16.77 -1.75
CA ARG A 266 2.71 -16.22 -2.95
C ARG A 266 2.43 -14.73 -2.82
N ALA A 267 2.53 -14.01 -3.93
CA ALA A 267 2.05 -12.64 -4.06
C ALA A 267 0.56 -12.68 -4.46
N TRP A 268 -0.30 -12.24 -3.55
CA TRP A 268 -1.75 -12.22 -3.73
C TRP A 268 -2.20 -10.88 -4.29
N LEU A 269 -2.29 -10.80 -5.63
CA LEU A 269 -2.78 -9.62 -6.35
C LEU A 269 -4.30 -9.55 -6.25
N VAL A 270 -4.80 -8.75 -5.33
CA VAL A 270 -6.23 -8.67 -4.96
C VAL A 270 -6.85 -7.29 -5.23
N GLY A 271 -6.11 -6.40 -5.90
CA GLY A 271 -6.51 -5.03 -6.16
C GLY A 271 -7.22 -4.80 -7.50
N PRO A 272 -7.56 -3.55 -7.83
CA PRO A 272 -7.46 -2.38 -6.95
C PRO A 272 -8.48 -2.49 -5.80
N LEU A 273 -8.00 -2.48 -4.56
CA LEU A 273 -8.80 -2.82 -3.39
C LEU A 273 -9.96 -1.85 -3.17
N PHE A 274 -9.78 -0.58 -3.52
CA PHE A 274 -10.81 0.44 -3.39
C PHE A 274 -12.00 0.23 -4.34
N LEU A 275 -11.79 -0.45 -5.47
CA LEU A 275 -12.88 -0.91 -6.34
C LEU A 275 -13.50 -2.21 -5.81
N ALA A 276 -12.66 -3.13 -5.32
CA ALA A 276 -13.10 -4.41 -4.76
C ALA A 276 -13.98 -4.23 -3.49
N ALA A 277 -13.75 -3.18 -2.72
CA ALA A 277 -14.55 -2.79 -1.57
C ALA A 277 -15.96 -2.30 -1.94
N GLY A 278 -16.22 -2.02 -3.23
CA GLY A 278 -17.42 -1.35 -3.70
C GLY A 278 -17.45 0.14 -3.34
N GLU A 279 -18.62 0.75 -3.47
CA GLU A 279 -18.88 2.08 -2.92
C GLU A 279 -18.77 1.99 -1.39
N SER A 280 -17.69 2.51 -0.82
CA SER A 280 -17.55 2.67 0.62
C SER A 280 -18.58 3.70 1.12
N PRO A 281 -18.93 3.68 2.43
CA PRO A 281 -19.67 4.79 3.02
C PRO A 281 -18.99 6.13 2.78
N GLU A 282 -17.67 6.17 2.58
CA GLU A 282 -16.99 7.41 2.21
C GLU A 282 -17.26 7.86 0.80
N THR A 283 -17.34 6.96 -0.20
CA THR A 283 -17.83 7.40 -1.52
C THR A 283 -19.28 7.86 -1.44
N LYS A 284 -20.08 7.30 -0.53
CA LYS A 284 -21.45 7.76 -0.29
C LYS A 284 -21.51 9.07 0.49
N GLN A 285 -20.60 9.31 1.44
CA GLN A 285 -20.48 10.59 2.16
C GLN A 285 -19.88 11.67 1.27
N GLU A 286 -18.88 11.33 0.44
CA GLU A 286 -18.38 12.19 -0.63
C GLU A 286 -19.48 12.54 -1.64
N GLU A 287 -20.57 11.76 -1.72
CA GLU A 287 -21.75 12.01 -2.56
C GLU A 287 -22.93 12.66 -1.81
N ASP A 288 -23.10 12.41 -0.51
CA ASP A 288 -24.28 12.80 0.29
C ASP A 288 -24.01 14.00 1.25
N ASP A 289 -22.76 14.29 1.62
CA ASP A 289 -22.35 15.38 2.53
C ASP A 289 -21.62 16.51 1.75
N ASP A 290 -22.35 17.19 0.84
CA ASP A 290 -21.81 18.24 -0.05
C ASP A 290 -21.15 19.45 0.68
N ASP A 291 -21.34 19.62 2.00
CA ASP A 291 -20.81 20.77 2.75
C ASP A 291 -19.59 20.48 3.64
N ASP A 292 -19.38 19.24 4.12
CA ASP A 292 -18.28 18.92 5.06
C ASP A 292 -17.02 18.38 4.36
N ASP A 293 -17.16 17.80 3.16
CA ASP A 293 -16.06 17.11 2.46
C ASP A 293 -15.44 17.95 1.31
N ASP A 294 -16.10 19.00 0.81
CA ASP A 294 -15.53 19.91 -0.19
C ASP A 294 -15.56 21.39 0.26
N PRO A 295 -14.81 21.74 1.34
CA PRO A 295 -14.91 23.05 1.97
C PRO A 295 -14.54 24.23 1.05
N GLU A 296 -13.87 23.94 -0.07
CA GLU A 296 -13.48 24.96 -1.05
C GLU A 296 -14.28 24.90 -2.37
N GLY A 297 -15.30 24.04 -2.48
CA GLY A 297 -16.17 23.93 -3.66
C GLY A 297 -15.42 23.52 -4.93
N CYS A 298 -14.47 22.60 -4.82
CA CYS A 298 -13.72 22.07 -5.96
C CYS A 298 -14.60 21.26 -6.93
N VAL A 299 -15.59 20.51 -6.46
CA VAL A 299 -16.49 19.74 -7.32
C VAL A 299 -17.43 20.67 -8.09
N ALA A 300 -18.04 21.65 -7.42
CA ALA A 300 -18.87 22.65 -8.09
C ALA A 300 -18.08 23.41 -9.19
N TRP A 301 -16.81 23.73 -8.93
CA TRP A 301 -15.93 24.34 -9.93
C TRP A 301 -15.61 23.41 -11.11
N LEU A 302 -15.55 22.10 -10.87
CA LEU A 302 -15.41 21.09 -11.93
C LEU A 302 -16.71 20.93 -12.73
N ASP A 303 -17.88 20.99 -12.09
CA ASP A 303 -19.19 20.91 -12.75
C ASP A 303 -19.35 22.02 -13.80
N GLU A 304 -18.91 23.25 -13.49
CA GLU A 304 -18.88 24.38 -14.43
C GLU A 304 -18.07 24.10 -15.70
N ARG A 305 -17.14 23.14 -15.65
CA ARG A 305 -16.25 22.74 -16.76
C ARG A 305 -16.66 21.42 -17.42
N ALA A 306 -17.67 20.73 -16.89
CA ALA A 306 -18.11 19.43 -17.39
C ALA A 306 -18.56 19.46 -18.87
N ALA A 307 -18.95 20.63 -19.38
CA ALA A 307 -19.30 20.83 -20.80
C ALA A 307 -18.12 20.59 -21.77
N ARG A 308 -16.88 20.57 -21.28
CA ARG A 308 -15.67 20.22 -22.03
C ARG A 308 -14.95 19.06 -21.34
N PRO A 309 -15.38 17.81 -21.55
CA PRO A 309 -14.78 16.65 -20.89
C PRO A 309 -13.27 16.57 -21.13
N GLY A 310 -12.54 16.17 -20.09
CA GLY A 310 -11.09 16.03 -20.14
C GLY A 310 -10.31 17.34 -20.31
N SER A 311 -10.90 18.51 -19.99
CA SER A 311 -10.24 19.82 -20.13
C SER A 311 -9.45 20.28 -18.91
N VAL A 312 -9.56 19.60 -17.77
CA VAL A 312 -8.95 19.99 -16.49
C VAL A 312 -7.78 19.07 -16.13
N VAL A 313 -6.66 19.65 -15.74
CA VAL A 313 -5.53 18.95 -15.13
C VAL A 313 -5.70 18.96 -13.61
N TYR A 314 -5.80 17.79 -12.99
CA TYR A 314 -5.74 17.70 -11.53
C TYR A 314 -4.28 17.61 -11.07
N VAL A 315 -3.93 18.30 -9.98
CA VAL A 315 -2.57 18.34 -9.43
C VAL A 315 -2.62 18.05 -7.93
N SER A 316 -1.92 16.99 -7.49
CA SER A 316 -1.80 16.63 -6.08
C SER A 316 -0.55 15.78 -5.81
N PHE A 317 0.23 16.19 -4.81
CA PHE A 317 1.42 15.45 -4.37
C PHE A 317 1.17 14.65 -3.08
N GLY A 318 -0.10 14.46 -2.69
CA GLY A 318 -0.47 13.75 -1.47
C GLY A 318 -0.23 14.57 -0.20
N THR A 319 -0.37 13.92 0.97
CA THR A 319 -0.38 14.61 2.27
C THR A 319 1.00 14.78 2.90
N GLN A 320 2.03 14.09 2.39
CA GLN A 320 3.36 14.02 3.01
C GLN A 320 4.49 14.54 2.11
N ALA A 321 4.24 14.74 0.81
CA ALA A 321 5.26 15.27 -0.08
C ALA A 321 5.47 16.78 0.15
N HIS A 322 6.73 17.20 0.11
CA HIS A 322 7.11 18.60 0.17
C HIS A 322 7.97 18.93 -1.06
N LEU A 323 7.47 19.83 -1.90
CA LEU A 323 8.26 20.42 -2.99
C LEU A 323 8.84 21.76 -2.51
N PRO A 324 10.10 22.09 -2.85
CA PRO A 324 10.64 23.42 -2.57
C PRO A 324 9.83 24.52 -3.27
N ASP A 325 9.75 25.71 -2.68
CA ASP A 325 9.02 26.86 -3.24
C ASP A 325 9.41 27.14 -4.69
N ALA A 326 10.71 27.09 -5.02
CA ALA A 326 11.19 27.28 -6.39
C ALA A 326 10.57 26.27 -7.39
N GLN A 327 10.26 25.04 -6.96
CA GLN A 327 9.59 24.06 -7.79
C GLN A 327 8.08 24.31 -7.88
N LEU A 328 7.46 24.75 -6.79
CA LEU A 328 6.05 25.17 -6.78
C LEU A 328 5.84 26.37 -7.72
N ASP A 329 6.77 27.32 -7.75
CA ASP A 329 6.76 28.48 -8.63
C ASP A 329 6.80 28.09 -10.10
N GLU A 330 7.74 27.23 -10.49
CA GLU A 330 7.84 26.74 -11.87
C GLU A 330 6.63 25.88 -12.27
N LEU A 331 6.05 25.12 -11.33
CA LEU A 331 4.83 24.37 -11.56
C LEU A 331 3.63 25.30 -11.79
N ALA A 332 3.47 26.34 -10.96
CA ALA A 332 2.40 27.33 -11.10
C ALA A 332 2.47 28.03 -12.46
N HIS A 333 3.66 28.51 -12.84
CA HIS A 333 3.87 29.11 -14.15
C HIS A 333 3.61 28.13 -15.29
N GLY A 334 4.13 26.90 -15.19
CA GLY A 334 3.95 25.90 -16.23
C GLY A 334 2.50 25.46 -16.44
N LEU A 335 1.71 25.41 -15.37
CA LEU A 335 0.27 25.13 -15.46
C LEU A 335 -0.46 26.26 -16.22
N VAL A 336 -0.19 27.52 -15.88
CA VAL A 336 -0.77 28.68 -16.58
C VAL A 336 -0.30 28.73 -18.04
N ASP A 337 0.99 28.57 -18.29
CA ASP A 337 1.60 28.61 -19.62
C ASP A 337 1.14 27.44 -20.51
N SER A 338 0.63 26.35 -19.92
CA SER A 338 0.06 25.22 -20.68
C SER A 338 -1.26 25.56 -21.38
N GLY A 339 -1.98 26.59 -20.91
CA GLY A 339 -3.29 26.98 -21.43
C GLY A 339 -4.45 26.03 -21.08
N HIS A 340 -4.22 24.99 -20.26
CA HIS A 340 -5.24 24.07 -19.78
C HIS A 340 -5.78 24.51 -18.41
N ALA A 341 -7.07 24.30 -18.18
CA ALA A 341 -7.65 24.53 -16.86
C ALA A 341 -7.04 23.56 -15.84
N PHE A 342 -6.89 23.96 -14.58
CA PHE A 342 -6.30 23.10 -13.56
C PHE A 342 -6.95 23.23 -12.19
N LEU A 343 -7.06 22.11 -11.48
CA LEU A 343 -7.40 22.03 -10.07
C LEU A 343 -6.19 21.54 -9.30
N TRP A 344 -5.65 22.35 -8.41
CA TRP A 344 -4.45 22.02 -7.64
C TRP A 344 -4.74 21.95 -6.14
N ALA A 345 -4.65 20.74 -5.58
CA ALA A 345 -4.68 20.53 -4.13
C ALA A 345 -3.29 20.72 -3.52
N ILE A 346 -3.15 21.68 -2.62
CA ILE A 346 -1.92 21.98 -1.89
C ILE A 346 -2.08 21.51 -0.45
N GLY A 347 -1.19 20.63 -0.01
CA GLY A 347 -1.18 20.09 1.36
C GLY A 347 -0.90 21.15 2.43
N ARG A 348 -1.14 20.78 3.70
CA ARG A 348 -1.04 21.69 4.88
C ARG A 348 0.34 22.32 5.06
N SER A 349 1.40 21.71 4.54
CA SER A 349 2.78 22.21 4.60
C SER A 349 3.03 23.42 3.69
N GLY A 350 2.15 23.73 2.74
CA GLY A 350 2.25 24.93 1.88
C GLY A 350 1.70 26.21 2.50
N GLY A 351 1.59 26.28 3.84
CA GLY A 351 0.85 27.33 4.55
C GLY A 351 1.33 28.76 4.29
N GLU A 352 2.60 28.95 3.92
CA GLU A 352 3.17 30.27 3.63
C GLU A 352 3.39 30.52 2.12
N TRP A 353 3.37 29.47 1.28
CA TRP A 353 3.58 29.63 -0.15
C TRP A 353 2.34 30.21 -0.85
N SER A 354 2.56 31.18 -1.73
CA SER A 354 1.55 31.76 -2.62
C SER A 354 2.01 31.66 -4.07
N PRO A 355 1.13 31.33 -5.03
CA PRO A 355 1.52 31.23 -6.44
C PRO A 355 2.08 32.57 -6.95
N PRO A 356 3.20 32.55 -7.70
CA PRO A 356 3.81 33.76 -8.25
C PRO A 356 3.09 34.30 -9.50
N VAL A 357 2.02 33.63 -9.93
CA VAL A 357 1.24 33.93 -11.14
C VAL A 357 -0.25 33.87 -10.82
N ASP A 358 -1.04 34.70 -11.49
CA ASP A 358 -2.49 34.64 -11.42
C ASP A 358 -2.98 33.37 -12.14
N ALA A 359 -3.66 32.49 -11.40
CA ALA A 359 -4.28 31.28 -11.93
C ALA A 359 -5.47 31.60 -12.85
N GLY A 360 -6.00 32.83 -12.79
CA GLY A 360 -7.15 33.28 -13.56
C GLY A 360 -8.42 32.50 -13.24
N GLY A 361 -9.43 32.65 -14.10
CA GLY A 361 -10.68 31.88 -13.97
C GLY A 361 -10.49 30.38 -14.21
N ASP A 362 -9.46 29.97 -14.96
CA ASP A 362 -9.23 28.59 -15.40
C ASP A 362 -8.38 27.76 -14.42
N GLY A 363 -7.78 28.38 -13.42
CA GLY A 363 -7.05 27.69 -12.36
C GLY A 363 -7.71 27.82 -11.00
N LYS A 364 -7.90 26.70 -10.30
CA LYS A 364 -8.36 26.66 -8.91
C LYS A 364 -7.30 25.98 -8.04
N ILE A 365 -6.85 26.69 -7.01
CA ILE A 365 -5.96 26.16 -5.98
C ILE A 365 -6.80 25.94 -4.73
N VAL A 366 -6.76 24.71 -4.21
CA VAL A 366 -7.44 24.30 -2.98
C VAL A 366 -6.40 24.00 -1.91
N ARG A 367 -6.53 24.58 -0.72
CA ARG A 367 -5.59 24.39 0.39
C ARG A 367 -6.18 23.41 1.39
N GLY A 368 -5.67 22.17 1.36
CA GLY A 368 -6.07 21.12 2.27
C GLY A 368 -6.55 19.89 1.54
N TRP A 369 -7.62 19.28 2.07
CA TRP A 369 -8.15 18.04 1.53
C TRP A 369 -9.07 18.31 0.34
N VAL A 370 -9.06 17.38 -0.62
CA VAL A 370 -10.03 17.31 -1.71
C VAL A 370 -10.57 15.88 -1.77
N PRO A 371 -11.84 15.67 -2.18
CA PRO A 371 -12.39 14.34 -2.42
C PRO A 371 -11.74 13.74 -3.68
N GLN A 372 -10.48 13.30 -3.55
CA GLN A 372 -9.60 12.94 -4.67
C GLN A 372 -10.24 11.90 -5.60
N ARG A 373 -10.99 10.94 -5.06
CA ARG A 373 -11.70 9.94 -5.87
C ARG A 373 -12.79 10.57 -6.72
N ARG A 374 -13.64 11.44 -6.15
CA ARG A 374 -14.68 12.21 -6.87
C ARG A 374 -14.06 13.16 -7.90
N VAL A 375 -12.93 13.80 -7.57
CA VAL A 375 -12.18 14.66 -8.51
C VAL A 375 -11.63 13.84 -9.68
N LEU A 376 -10.95 12.73 -9.42
CA LEU A 376 -10.35 11.90 -10.47
C LEU A 376 -11.42 11.26 -11.38
N SER A 377 -12.58 10.89 -10.84
CA SER A 377 -13.69 10.33 -11.64
C SER A 377 -14.52 11.38 -12.38
N HIS A 378 -14.31 12.67 -12.11
CA HIS A 378 -15.11 13.74 -12.67
C HIS A 378 -14.87 13.90 -14.20
N PRO A 379 -15.91 13.99 -15.04
CA PRO A 379 -15.77 14.04 -16.50
C PRO A 379 -14.91 15.19 -17.04
N ALA A 380 -14.83 16.31 -16.32
CA ALA A 380 -13.99 17.45 -16.69
C ALA A 380 -12.48 17.16 -16.55
N VAL A 381 -12.07 16.23 -15.70
CA VAL A 381 -10.64 15.93 -15.48
C VAL A 381 -10.10 15.08 -16.62
N GLY A 382 -8.97 15.53 -17.18
CA GLY A 382 -8.32 14.93 -18.34
C GLY A 382 -6.92 14.39 -18.06
N ALA A 383 -6.23 14.83 -17.01
CA ALA A 383 -4.91 14.31 -16.64
C ALA A 383 -4.64 14.54 -15.16
N PHE A 384 -3.69 13.78 -14.61
CA PHE A 384 -3.28 13.90 -13.22
C PHE A 384 -1.76 14.13 -13.08
N VAL A 385 -1.38 15.27 -12.51
CA VAL A 385 -0.01 15.52 -12.05
C VAL A 385 0.11 15.00 -10.62
N THR A 386 0.95 14.00 -10.43
CA THR A 386 0.98 13.22 -9.20
C THR A 386 2.40 12.91 -8.75
N HIS A 387 2.59 12.86 -7.43
CA HIS A 387 3.81 12.30 -6.82
C HIS A 387 4.04 10.80 -7.13
N ALA A 388 3.09 10.13 -7.78
CA ALA A 388 3.14 8.70 -8.12
C ALA A 388 3.22 7.76 -6.91
N GLY A 389 2.64 8.15 -5.76
CA GLY A 389 2.36 7.20 -4.68
C GLY A 389 1.36 6.13 -5.16
N TRP A 390 1.55 4.88 -4.73
CA TRP A 390 0.86 3.74 -5.36
C TRP A 390 -0.68 3.82 -5.28
N ASN A 391 -1.26 4.31 -4.19
CA ASN A 391 -2.71 4.52 -4.09
C ASN A 391 -3.22 5.50 -5.17
N SER A 392 -2.54 6.65 -5.33
CA SER A 392 -2.87 7.65 -6.34
C SER A 392 -2.71 7.13 -7.77
N VAL A 393 -1.71 6.26 -8.01
CA VAL A 393 -1.54 5.57 -9.31
C VAL A 393 -2.75 4.69 -9.61
N LEU A 394 -3.17 3.85 -8.65
CA LEU A 394 -4.33 2.97 -8.85
C LEU A 394 -5.63 3.76 -9.05
N GLU A 395 -5.86 4.83 -8.28
CA GLU A 395 -7.04 5.69 -8.41
C GLU A 395 -7.08 6.37 -9.78
N SER A 396 -5.94 6.91 -10.26
CA SER A 396 -5.82 7.53 -11.58
C SER A 396 -6.10 6.56 -12.71
N LEU A 397 -5.47 5.38 -12.67
CA LEU A 397 -5.61 4.37 -13.71
C LEU A 397 -7.03 3.81 -13.76
N ALA A 398 -7.68 3.61 -12.62
CA ALA A 398 -9.08 3.20 -12.58
C ALA A 398 -10.07 4.28 -13.08
N ALA A 399 -9.67 5.55 -13.02
CA ALA A 399 -10.38 6.67 -13.61
C ALA A 399 -10.09 6.84 -15.12
N GLY A 400 -9.13 6.10 -15.67
CA GLY A 400 -8.73 6.22 -17.08
C GLY A 400 -7.87 7.45 -17.37
N LEU A 401 -7.26 8.04 -16.34
CA LEU A 401 -6.52 9.29 -16.47
C LEU A 401 -5.03 9.05 -16.75
N PRO A 402 -4.47 9.71 -17.77
CA PRO A 402 -3.03 9.72 -17.98
C PRO A 402 -2.33 10.56 -16.91
N MET A 403 -1.10 10.19 -16.56
CA MET A 403 -0.37 10.82 -15.45
C MET A 403 0.89 11.58 -15.90
N LEU A 404 1.12 12.75 -15.29
CA LEU A 404 2.46 13.32 -15.18
C LEU A 404 3.04 12.84 -13.84
N ALA A 405 3.84 11.77 -13.91
CA ALA A 405 4.40 11.11 -12.74
C ALA A 405 5.65 11.87 -12.24
N TRP A 406 5.58 12.37 -11.02
CA TRP A 406 6.55 13.29 -10.44
C TRP A 406 7.04 12.79 -9.07
N PRO A 407 7.93 11.78 -9.05
CA PRO A 407 8.35 11.17 -7.79
C PRO A 407 9.03 12.19 -6.86
N VAL A 408 8.73 12.09 -5.56
CA VAL A 408 9.29 12.94 -4.49
C VAL A 408 10.06 12.13 -3.46
N MET A 409 9.60 10.92 -3.12
CA MET A 409 10.17 10.09 -2.05
C MET A 409 9.84 8.59 -2.22
N ALA A 410 10.35 7.75 -1.32
CA ALA A 410 9.99 6.33 -1.21
C ALA A 410 10.21 5.54 -2.53
N GLU A 411 9.24 4.73 -2.95
CA GLU A 411 9.28 3.91 -4.17
C GLU A 411 8.80 4.65 -5.43
N GLN A 412 8.40 5.93 -5.30
CA GLN A 412 7.65 6.65 -6.33
C GLN A 412 8.37 6.72 -7.68
N ALA A 413 9.70 6.73 -7.71
CA ALA A 413 10.47 6.69 -8.96
C ALA A 413 10.24 5.38 -9.74
N ALA A 414 10.10 4.26 -9.02
CA ALA A 414 9.72 2.98 -9.62
C ALA A 414 8.29 3.02 -10.16
N ASN A 415 7.35 3.59 -9.40
CA ASN A 415 5.97 3.75 -9.86
C ASN A 415 5.89 4.64 -11.11
N ALA A 416 6.65 5.74 -11.15
CA ALA A 416 6.74 6.63 -12.30
C ALA A 416 7.29 5.91 -13.54
N LYS A 417 8.31 5.05 -13.37
CA LYS A 417 8.80 4.17 -14.43
C LYS A 417 7.75 3.20 -14.92
N LEU A 418 7.09 2.51 -14.01
CA LEU A 418 6.04 1.55 -14.34
C LEU A 418 4.93 2.21 -15.17
N VAL A 419 4.43 3.35 -14.71
CA VAL A 419 3.34 4.08 -15.38
C VAL A 419 3.75 4.61 -16.75
N ALA A 420 4.89 5.30 -16.84
CA ALA A 420 5.26 6.02 -18.05
C ALA A 420 5.94 5.14 -19.10
N ASP A 421 6.86 4.26 -18.68
CA ASP A 421 7.74 3.55 -19.61
C ASP A 421 7.28 2.12 -19.90
N ILE A 422 6.65 1.45 -18.93
CA ILE A 422 6.25 0.04 -19.05
C ILE A 422 4.78 -0.07 -19.47
N ILE A 423 3.89 0.61 -18.74
CA ILE A 423 2.46 0.62 -19.03
C ILE A 423 2.20 1.53 -20.23
N GLY A 424 2.83 2.71 -20.29
CA GLY A 424 2.59 3.72 -21.33
C GLY A 424 1.39 4.64 -21.04
N ALA A 425 0.95 4.71 -19.78
CA ALA A 425 -0.19 5.53 -19.34
C ALA A 425 0.24 6.86 -18.69
N GLY A 426 1.44 7.36 -19.00
CA GLY A 426 1.89 8.65 -18.49
C GLY A 426 3.22 9.14 -19.06
N VAL A 427 3.68 10.25 -18.51
CA VAL A 427 4.96 10.89 -18.80
C VAL A 427 5.66 11.15 -17.48
N ARG A 428 6.99 10.98 -17.43
CA ARG A 428 7.76 11.33 -16.24
C ARG A 428 8.09 12.81 -16.18
N ALA A 429 7.85 13.44 -15.05
CA ALA A 429 8.26 14.82 -14.80
C ALA A 429 9.77 14.94 -14.65
N VAL A 430 10.43 13.94 -14.07
CA VAL A 430 11.90 13.83 -13.94
C VAL A 430 12.35 12.39 -14.20
N ARG A 431 13.56 12.20 -14.72
CA ARG A 431 14.22 10.88 -14.87
C ARG A 431 15.30 10.66 -13.80
N GLY A 432 15.01 11.13 -12.58
CA GLY A 432 15.96 11.16 -11.48
C GLY A 432 16.64 12.53 -11.30
N GLY A 433 17.21 12.75 -10.11
CA GLY A 433 17.89 13.99 -9.73
C GLY A 433 16.95 15.10 -9.20
N GLY A 434 17.44 15.86 -8.21
CA GLY A 434 16.71 16.96 -7.55
C GLY A 434 16.77 18.29 -8.29
N VAL A 435 16.77 18.28 -9.62
CA VAL A 435 16.81 19.50 -10.43
C VAL A 435 15.41 20.07 -10.55
N VAL A 436 15.26 21.38 -10.37
CA VAL A 436 14.00 22.09 -10.59
C VAL A 436 13.56 21.94 -12.05
N VAL A 437 12.39 21.37 -12.27
CA VAL A 437 11.77 21.28 -13.60
C VAL A 437 11.20 22.64 -13.96
N GLY A 438 11.72 23.25 -15.01
CA GLY A 438 11.31 24.60 -15.44
C GLY A 438 9.89 24.63 -16.04
N ARG A 439 9.23 25.78 -15.93
CA ARG A 439 7.85 26.03 -16.39
C ARG A 439 7.58 25.64 -17.84
N ALA A 440 8.54 25.84 -18.75
CA ALA A 440 8.40 25.47 -20.15
C ALA A 440 8.33 23.94 -20.34
N GLU A 441 9.10 23.20 -19.54
CA GLU A 441 9.05 21.74 -19.53
C GLU A 441 7.75 21.24 -18.88
N VAL A 442 7.30 21.87 -17.79
CA VAL A 442 5.99 21.60 -17.19
C VAL A 442 4.87 21.80 -18.21
N ALA A 443 4.79 22.96 -18.84
CA ALA A 443 3.78 23.30 -19.85
C ALA A 443 3.79 22.30 -21.02
N GLY A 444 4.99 21.98 -21.53
CA GLY A 444 5.15 21.02 -22.62
C GLY A 444 4.70 19.60 -22.24
N LYS A 445 4.99 19.13 -21.02
CA LYS A 445 4.56 17.80 -20.54
C LYS A 445 3.07 17.74 -20.25
N VAL A 446 2.49 18.80 -19.68
CA VAL A 446 1.04 18.93 -19.51
C VAL A 446 0.36 18.91 -20.88
N GLY A 447 0.83 19.72 -21.84
CA GLY A 447 0.32 19.72 -23.20
C GLY A 447 0.44 18.34 -23.86
N ARG A 448 1.55 17.63 -23.68
CA ARG A 448 1.74 16.26 -24.21
C ARG A 448 0.67 15.29 -23.74
N LEU A 449 0.27 15.36 -22.47
CA LEU A 449 -0.82 14.56 -21.91
C LEU A 449 -2.18 15.06 -22.37
N MET A 450 -2.34 16.37 -22.51
CA MET A 450 -3.63 16.99 -22.76
C MET A 450 -4.03 16.97 -24.24
N ASP A 451 -3.24 17.59 -25.10
CA ASP A 451 -3.48 17.83 -26.52
C ASP A 451 -2.25 17.53 -27.41
N GLY A 452 -1.34 16.68 -26.93
CA GLY A 452 -0.08 16.27 -27.55
C GLY A 452 -0.17 15.44 -28.84
N GLY A 453 -1.24 15.57 -29.62
CA GLY A 453 -1.39 14.88 -30.90
C GLY A 453 -1.54 13.38 -30.77
N GLU A 454 -0.84 12.62 -31.63
CA GLU A 454 -0.93 11.16 -31.68
C GLU A 454 -0.41 10.49 -30.41
N GLU A 455 0.69 11.01 -29.87
CA GLU A 455 1.28 10.49 -28.65
C GLU A 455 0.36 10.67 -27.44
N GLY A 456 -0.18 11.88 -27.25
CA GLY A 456 -1.16 12.13 -26.17
C GLY A 456 -2.38 11.22 -26.29
N ARG A 457 -2.88 10.98 -27.51
CA ARG A 457 -3.98 10.02 -27.75
C ARG A 457 -3.60 8.58 -27.40
N ALA A 458 -2.38 8.14 -27.73
CA ALA A 458 -1.91 6.80 -27.38
C ALA A 458 -1.81 6.61 -25.85
N ILE A 459 -1.26 7.60 -25.14
CA ILE A 459 -1.15 7.57 -23.67
C ILE A 459 -2.55 7.50 -23.02
N ARG A 460 -3.50 8.29 -23.53
CA ARG A 460 -4.90 8.28 -23.06
C ARG A 460 -5.61 6.96 -23.35
N ALA A 461 -5.45 6.42 -24.56
CA ALA A 461 -6.02 5.12 -24.93
C ALA A 461 -5.49 4.03 -24.01
N ARG A 462 -4.20 4.08 -23.67
CA ARG A 462 -3.59 3.14 -22.74
C ARG A 462 -4.12 3.28 -21.32
N ALA A 463 -4.32 4.50 -20.82
CA ALA A 463 -4.95 4.71 -19.52
C ALA A 463 -6.39 4.15 -19.48
N GLU A 464 -7.16 4.31 -20.57
CA GLU A 464 -8.52 3.75 -20.69
C GLU A 464 -8.53 2.21 -20.76
N GLU A 465 -7.59 1.60 -21.50
CA GLU A 465 -7.42 0.13 -21.48
C GLU A 465 -7.15 -0.40 -20.07
N VAL A 466 -6.30 0.30 -19.31
CA VAL A 466 -5.96 -0.08 -17.92
C VAL A 466 -7.16 0.13 -17.00
N ARG A 467 -7.98 1.16 -17.20
CA ARG A 467 -9.25 1.36 -16.48
C ARG A 467 -10.17 0.15 -16.67
N GLU A 468 -10.37 -0.29 -17.90
CA GLU A 468 -11.25 -1.43 -18.19
C GLU A 468 -10.68 -2.72 -17.57
N ALA A 469 -9.37 -2.93 -17.65
CA ALA A 469 -8.71 -4.07 -17.00
C ALA A 469 -8.84 -4.02 -15.47
N ALA A 470 -8.71 -2.85 -14.85
CA ALA A 470 -8.88 -2.66 -13.41
C ALA A 470 -10.30 -3.00 -12.94
N ARG A 471 -11.34 -2.57 -13.69
CA ARG A 471 -12.74 -2.89 -13.42
C ARG A 471 -13.03 -4.38 -13.63
N ALA A 472 -12.52 -4.96 -14.71
CA ALA A 472 -12.67 -6.39 -15.00
C ALA A 472 -11.99 -7.27 -13.92
N ALA A 473 -10.85 -6.84 -13.36
CA ALA A 473 -10.12 -7.61 -12.36
C ALA A 473 -10.91 -7.84 -11.06
N VAL A 474 -11.74 -6.87 -10.65
CA VAL A 474 -12.55 -6.94 -9.42
C VAL A 474 -14.01 -7.34 -9.67
N GLY A 475 -14.45 -7.36 -10.93
CA GLY A 475 -15.78 -7.77 -11.34
C GLY A 475 -16.09 -9.26 -11.09
N GLU A 476 -17.29 -9.69 -11.46
CA GLU A 476 -17.67 -11.11 -11.41
C GLU A 476 -16.77 -11.96 -12.32
N GLY A 477 -16.16 -13.00 -11.76
CA GLY A 477 -15.15 -13.82 -12.46
C GLY A 477 -13.78 -13.16 -12.65
N GLY A 478 -13.59 -11.93 -12.14
CA GLY A 478 -12.35 -11.19 -12.27
C GLY A 478 -11.16 -11.83 -11.54
N ALA A 479 -9.95 -11.65 -12.10
CA ALA A 479 -8.74 -12.30 -11.60
C ALA A 479 -8.40 -11.95 -10.13
N SER A 480 -8.61 -10.70 -9.72
CA SER A 480 -8.37 -10.25 -8.35
C SER A 480 -9.42 -10.79 -7.37
N ARG A 481 -10.69 -10.85 -7.81
CA ARG A 481 -11.77 -11.47 -7.02
C ARG A 481 -11.52 -12.96 -6.81
N GLU A 482 -11.09 -13.66 -7.85
CA GLU A 482 -10.70 -15.07 -7.77
C GLU A 482 -9.42 -15.27 -6.95
N ALA A 483 -8.46 -14.36 -7.01
CA ALA A 483 -7.27 -14.39 -6.14
C ALA A 483 -7.66 -14.23 -4.66
N LEU A 484 -8.58 -13.33 -4.33
CA LEU A 484 -9.09 -13.15 -2.97
C LEU A 484 -9.82 -14.41 -2.46
N ARG A 485 -10.66 -15.03 -3.30
CA ARG A 485 -11.33 -16.30 -2.97
C ARG A 485 -10.33 -17.41 -2.72
N ARG A 486 -9.38 -17.62 -3.64
CA ARG A 486 -8.32 -18.63 -3.52
C ARG A 486 -7.44 -18.40 -2.29
N LEU A 487 -7.16 -17.14 -1.94
CA LEU A 487 -6.41 -16.81 -0.73
C LEU A 487 -7.10 -17.39 0.51
N VAL A 488 -8.41 -17.13 0.66
CA VAL A 488 -9.19 -17.63 1.80
C VAL A 488 -9.26 -19.15 1.80
N ASP A 489 -9.49 -19.77 0.65
CA ASP A 489 -9.59 -21.23 0.52
C ASP A 489 -8.25 -21.92 0.82
N GLU A 490 -7.14 -21.39 0.31
CA GLU A 490 -5.80 -21.89 0.60
C GLU A 490 -5.43 -21.70 2.07
N LEU A 491 -5.74 -20.55 2.68
CA LEU A 491 -5.53 -20.34 4.12
C LEU A 491 -6.28 -21.37 4.96
N ARG A 492 -7.54 -21.68 4.61
CA ARG A 492 -8.37 -22.67 5.31
C ARG A 492 -7.78 -24.08 5.16
N SER A 493 -7.48 -24.50 3.94
CA SER A 493 -6.93 -25.83 3.66
C SER A 493 -5.55 -26.03 4.28
N SER A 494 -4.77 -24.96 4.39
CA SER A 494 -3.44 -25.02 4.98
C SER A 494 -3.42 -25.41 6.46
N TYR A 495 -4.52 -25.22 7.21
CA TYR A 495 -4.61 -25.70 8.60
C TYR A 495 -5.03 -27.18 8.68
N VAL A 496 -5.47 -27.80 7.58
CA VAL A 496 -5.91 -29.19 7.52
C VAL A 496 -4.72 -30.06 7.09
N VAL A 497 -3.81 -30.36 8.01
CA VAL A 497 -2.69 -31.29 7.77
C VAL A 497 -2.95 -32.63 8.49
N ALA A 498 -3.33 -33.61 7.67
CA ALA A 498 -3.24 -35.07 7.78
C ALA A 498 -3.23 -35.70 9.18
N GLY A 499 -4.38 -35.71 9.85
CA GLY A 499 -4.71 -36.74 10.84
C GLY A 499 -5.19 -38.02 10.17
N ASP A 500 -4.30 -38.76 9.51
CA ASP A 500 -4.52 -40.19 9.22
C ASP A 500 -3.19 -40.89 8.92
N GLY A 501 -2.94 -41.98 9.65
CA GLY A 501 -1.69 -42.72 9.60
C GLY A 501 -1.58 -43.60 8.35
N THR A 502 -0.48 -43.44 7.61
CA THR A 502 0.16 -44.56 6.93
C THR A 502 1.66 -44.46 7.16
N ALA A 503 2.15 -45.18 8.17
CA ALA A 503 3.53 -45.58 8.26
C ALA A 503 3.82 -46.55 7.10
N ALA A 504 4.33 -46.04 5.98
CA ALA A 504 4.98 -46.87 4.98
C ALA A 504 6.40 -47.19 5.49
N ALA A 505 6.49 -48.25 6.29
CA ALA A 505 7.74 -48.92 6.55
C ALA A 505 8.20 -49.62 5.25
N SER A 506 9.07 -48.98 4.47
CA SER A 506 9.91 -49.70 3.52
C SER A 506 11.17 -50.15 4.25
N SER A 507 11.12 -51.39 4.74
CA SER A 507 12.26 -52.13 5.26
C SER A 507 13.39 -52.16 4.24
N ALA A 508 14.58 -51.80 4.71
CA ALA A 508 15.84 -52.09 4.05
C ALA A 508 15.94 -53.57 3.67
N ASN A 509 16.26 -53.87 2.41
CA ASN A 509 17.11 -55.01 2.10
C ASN A 509 17.77 -54.86 0.73
N GLY A 510 19.10 -54.75 0.74
CA GLY A 510 20.01 -55.43 -0.19
C GLY A 510 20.12 -54.93 -1.63
N GLY A 511 21.36 -54.63 -2.04
CA GLY A 511 21.79 -54.94 -3.41
C GLY A 511 22.55 -53.86 -4.17
N SER A 512 23.80 -53.66 -3.78
CA SER A 512 24.98 -53.32 -4.61
C SER A 512 24.85 -53.17 -6.15
N GLY A 513 25.52 -52.14 -6.69
CA GLY A 513 26.11 -52.14 -8.04
C GLY A 513 26.03 -50.78 -8.76
N LYS A 514 26.89 -49.82 -8.45
CA LYS A 514 28.03 -49.36 -9.30
C LYS A 514 27.72 -49.17 -10.80
N CYS A 515 27.54 -47.91 -11.21
CA CYS A 515 28.48 -47.17 -12.07
C CYS A 515 28.30 -45.67 -11.83
#